data_AF-A0A3E0PMA6-F1
#
_entry.id   AF-A0A3E0PMA6-F1
#
_cell.length_a   1.000
_cell.length_b   1.000
_cell.length_c   1.000
_cell.angle_alpha   90.00
_cell.angle_beta   90.00
_cell.angle_gamma   90.00
#
_symmetry.space_group_name_H-M   'P 1'
#
loop_
_entity.id
_entity.type
_entity.pdbx_description
1 polymer ?
#
loop_
_entity_poly.entity_id
_entity_poly.type
_entity_poly.pdbx_seq_one_letter_code
_entity_poly.pdbx_strand_id
1 'polypeptide(L)'
;MAHLSNNKVLPYGDHVYLIGSNVCSNFAFGAIGSVDEFFLVAATPAPDSNYPLITGNFLDSEGNVLFRLVRNTLVVNPGRCSRILSDQVQYEIHDADDELILRVATRFETLPGGTEEIWVTTIEGRFFDSNGDLVVEANGQKGFVETEIGCVFGFSGRGFALNLGMPEQLQSVAAIALGSGGSIFEPVSGEQRNTTIDLSGKIIMPDADIQECTLKLRDGNFSRLGGKIRNCRVNVEGEAANIANMLGVEMLEQQD
;
A
#
# COMPACT_ATOMS: atom_id res chain seq x y z
N MET A 1 -24.05 -4.24 8.50
CA MET A 1 -23.16 -4.78 9.55
C MET A 1 -22.61 -6.12 9.08
N ALA A 2 -21.40 -6.16 8.54
CA ALA A 2 -20.68 -7.41 8.37
C ALA A 2 -19.88 -7.69 9.65
N HIS A 3 -20.49 -8.41 10.59
CA HIS A 3 -19.70 -9.07 11.64
C HIS A 3 -18.99 -10.25 10.98
N LEU A 4 -17.73 -10.04 10.60
CA LEU A 4 -16.88 -11.13 10.12
C LEU A 4 -16.69 -12.10 11.30
N SER A 5 -17.25 -13.29 11.12
CA SER A 5 -17.43 -14.30 12.15
C SER A 5 -16.12 -14.66 12.85
N ASN A 6 -16.16 -14.62 14.19
CA ASN A 6 -15.29 -15.41 15.05
C ASN A 6 -15.22 -16.84 14.51
N ASN A 7 -14.07 -17.24 13.97
CA ASN A 7 -13.44 -18.56 14.06
C ASN A 7 -12.73 -18.98 12.76
N LYS A 8 -11.42 -19.22 12.92
CA LYS A 8 -10.52 -19.98 12.06
C LYS A 8 -10.16 -19.35 10.72
N VAL A 9 -9.18 -18.47 10.78
CA VAL A 9 -8.21 -18.31 9.70
C VAL A 9 -6.90 -18.94 10.18
N LEU A 10 -6.36 -19.88 9.41
CA LEU A 10 -5.00 -20.40 9.62
C LEU A 10 -4.05 -19.43 8.89
N PRO A 11 -3.38 -18.50 9.58
CA PRO A 11 -2.41 -17.65 8.92
C PRO A 11 -1.28 -18.49 8.35
N TYR A 12 -0.83 -18.13 7.14
CA TYR A 12 0.39 -18.66 6.58
C TYR A 12 1.57 -17.79 7.04
N GLY A 13 2.51 -18.40 7.74
CA GLY A 13 3.75 -17.76 8.21
C GLY A 13 3.67 -17.20 9.64
N ASP A 14 4.82 -16.75 10.12
CA ASP A 14 5.01 -16.33 11.52
C ASP A 14 4.60 -14.87 11.77
N HIS A 15 3.98 -14.20 10.80
CA HIS A 15 3.56 -12.79 10.89
C HIS A 15 2.13 -12.60 10.38
N VAL A 16 1.28 -11.97 11.18
CA VAL A 16 -0.08 -11.60 10.84
C VAL A 16 -0.42 -10.16 11.19
N TYR A 17 -1.45 -9.63 10.54
CA TYR A 17 -2.13 -8.40 10.90
C TYR A 17 -3.45 -8.73 11.59
N LEU A 18 -3.71 -8.05 12.70
CA LEU A 18 -5.00 -8.02 13.38
C LEU A 18 -5.66 -6.67 13.12
N ILE A 19 -6.71 -6.65 12.30
CA ILE A 19 -7.45 -5.43 11.95
C ILE A 19 -8.95 -5.69 11.81
N GLY A 20 -9.79 -4.90 12.47
CA GLY A 20 -11.24 -5.06 12.40
C GLY A 20 -11.73 -6.44 12.87
N SER A 21 -11.04 -7.06 13.84
CA SER A 21 -11.25 -8.45 14.29
C SER A 21 -10.87 -9.54 13.28
N ASN A 22 -10.23 -9.18 12.15
CA ASN A 22 -9.70 -10.13 11.18
C ASN A 22 -8.22 -10.39 11.41
N VAL A 23 -7.83 -11.66 11.44
CA VAL A 23 -6.44 -12.11 11.40
C VAL A 23 -6.09 -12.44 9.96
N CYS A 24 -5.13 -11.75 9.37
CA CYS A 24 -4.74 -11.94 7.97
C CYS A 24 -3.24 -11.79 7.76
N SER A 25 -2.68 -12.38 6.70
CA SER A 25 -1.26 -12.21 6.37
C SER A 25 -1.00 -10.90 5.63
N ASN A 26 -2.03 -10.36 4.98
CA ASN A 26 -2.02 -9.09 4.29
C ASN A 26 -3.45 -8.59 4.02
N PHE A 27 -3.59 -7.29 3.74
CA PHE A 27 -4.88 -6.69 3.37
C PHE A 27 -4.69 -5.38 2.59
N ALA A 28 -5.74 -4.95 1.89
CA ALA A 28 -5.82 -3.66 1.24
C ALA A 28 -7.24 -3.06 1.34
N PHE A 29 -7.33 -1.76 1.65
CA PHE A 29 -8.57 -0.99 1.82
C PHE A 29 -8.55 0.26 0.96
N GLY A 30 -9.72 0.66 0.44
CA GLY A 30 -9.90 1.97 -0.19
C GLY A 30 -9.39 2.06 -1.62
N ALA A 31 -9.16 3.30 -2.06
CA ALA A 31 -8.78 3.65 -3.42
C ALA A 31 -7.27 3.49 -3.63
N ILE A 32 -6.80 2.24 -3.73
CA ILE A 32 -5.36 1.92 -3.77
C ILE A 32 -4.63 2.76 -4.82
N GLY A 33 -3.67 3.55 -4.35
CA GLY A 33 -2.83 4.40 -5.19
C GLY A 33 -3.38 5.78 -5.51
N SER A 34 -4.58 6.10 -5.04
CA SER A 34 -5.13 7.45 -5.18
C SER A 34 -4.20 8.47 -4.52
N VAL A 35 -4.04 9.62 -5.19
CA VAL A 35 -3.27 10.72 -4.63
C VAL A 35 -4.06 11.52 -3.58
N ASP A 36 -5.39 11.48 -3.69
CA ASP A 36 -6.30 12.36 -2.98
C ASP A 36 -7.29 11.61 -2.08
N GLU A 37 -7.43 10.30 -2.23
CA GLU A 37 -8.36 9.48 -1.44
C GLU A 37 -7.64 8.57 -0.46
N PHE A 38 -8.38 8.10 0.55
CA PHE A 38 -7.87 7.14 1.51
C PHE A 38 -7.57 5.79 0.86
N PHE A 39 -6.42 5.25 1.21
CA PHE A 39 -6.17 3.83 1.06
C PHE A 39 -5.14 3.34 2.07
N LEU A 40 -5.20 2.04 2.36
CA LEU A 40 -4.26 1.37 3.25
C LEU A 40 -3.93 -0.01 2.70
N VAL A 41 -2.65 -0.30 2.56
CA VAL A 41 -2.10 -1.58 2.15
C VAL A 41 -1.14 -2.06 3.23
N ALA A 42 -1.38 -3.27 3.74
CA ALA A 42 -0.48 -3.96 4.64
C ALA A 42 0.00 -5.24 3.98
N ALA A 43 1.25 -5.24 3.53
CA ALA A 43 1.84 -6.37 2.83
C ALA A 43 2.51 -7.35 3.80
N THR A 44 2.54 -8.63 3.44
CA THR A 44 3.25 -9.64 4.21
C THR A 44 4.75 -9.31 4.22
N PRO A 45 5.39 -9.23 5.40
CA PRO A 45 6.84 -9.04 5.48
C PRO A 45 7.63 -10.16 4.81
N ALA A 46 8.90 -9.91 4.52
CA ALA A 46 9.81 -10.97 4.08
C ALA A 46 9.95 -12.05 5.17
N PRO A 47 10.25 -13.32 4.83
CA PRO A 47 10.30 -14.42 5.79
C PRO A 47 11.25 -14.22 6.99
N ASP A 48 12.23 -13.33 6.85
CA ASP A 48 13.26 -12.99 7.85
C ASP A 48 13.01 -11.63 8.53
N SER A 49 11.86 -11.00 8.27
CA SER A 49 11.49 -9.69 8.82
C SER A 49 10.20 -9.78 9.62
N ASN A 50 10.22 -9.22 10.82
CA ASN A 50 9.04 -8.96 11.64
C ASN A 50 8.55 -7.50 11.53
N TYR A 51 9.18 -6.70 10.66
CA TYR A 51 8.74 -5.33 10.40
C TYR A 51 7.53 -5.33 9.47
N PRO A 52 6.38 -4.78 9.90
CA PRO A 52 5.20 -4.69 9.05
C PRO A 52 5.49 -3.78 7.86
N LEU A 53 4.80 -3.96 6.74
CA LEU A 53 4.97 -3.15 5.54
C LEU A 53 3.68 -2.42 5.23
N ILE A 54 3.58 -1.18 5.73
CA ILE A 54 2.41 -0.33 5.57
C ILE A 54 2.66 0.72 4.48
N THR A 55 1.74 0.79 3.52
CA THR A 55 1.68 1.82 2.47
C THR A 55 0.26 2.38 2.46
N GLY A 56 0.10 3.69 2.40
CA GLY A 56 -1.23 4.30 2.46
C GLY A 56 -1.23 5.81 2.28
N ASN A 57 -2.40 6.34 1.99
CA ASN A 57 -2.69 7.77 1.93
C ASN A 57 -3.67 8.10 3.06
N PHE A 58 -3.28 8.99 3.96
CA PHE A 58 -4.01 9.28 5.19
C PHE A 58 -4.48 10.73 5.18
N LEU A 59 -5.77 10.92 5.48
CA LEU A 59 -6.45 12.20 5.41
C LEU A 59 -6.98 12.57 6.79
N ASP A 60 -7.18 13.87 7.01
CA ASP A 60 -7.86 14.42 8.19
C ASP A 60 -9.39 14.37 8.03
N SER A 61 -10.11 14.78 9.08
CA SER A 61 -11.58 14.85 9.08
C SER A 61 -12.17 15.94 8.18
N GLU A 62 -11.33 16.77 7.55
CA GLU A 62 -11.74 17.73 6.53
C GLU A 62 -11.51 17.18 5.10
N GLY A 63 -10.98 15.97 4.96
CA GLY A 63 -10.65 15.35 3.68
C GLY A 63 -9.34 15.85 3.07
N ASN A 64 -8.48 16.54 3.83
CA ASN A 64 -7.16 16.93 3.36
C ASN A 64 -6.15 15.82 3.61
N VAL A 65 -5.26 15.59 2.63
CA VAL A 65 -4.14 14.67 2.82
C VAL A 65 -3.23 15.18 3.93
N LEU A 66 -3.02 14.36 4.97
CA LEU A 66 -2.04 14.61 6.02
C LEU A 66 -0.66 14.10 5.58
N PHE A 67 -0.60 12.84 5.17
CA PHE A 67 0.63 12.22 4.71
C PHE A 67 0.41 10.98 3.84
N ARG A 68 1.47 10.61 3.12
CA ARG A 68 1.60 9.32 2.44
C ARG A 68 2.73 8.50 3.04
N LEU A 69 2.41 7.25 3.35
CA LEU A 69 3.39 6.22 3.68
C LEU A 69 3.65 5.33 2.47
N VAL A 70 4.91 5.00 2.22
CA VAL A 70 5.25 3.79 1.47
C VAL A 70 6.28 3.00 2.26
N ARG A 71 5.94 1.74 2.57
CA ARG A 71 6.75 0.84 3.40
C ARG A 71 7.20 1.48 4.72
N ASN A 72 6.25 2.10 5.42
CA ASN A 72 6.41 2.86 6.66
C ASN A 72 7.27 4.13 6.54
N THR A 73 7.65 4.57 5.35
CA THR A 73 8.39 5.83 5.15
C THR A 73 7.43 6.94 4.74
N LEU A 74 7.48 8.08 5.44
CA LEU A 74 6.76 9.30 5.05
C LEU A 74 7.39 9.86 3.78
N VAL A 75 6.66 9.81 2.66
CA VAL A 75 7.14 10.30 1.35
C VAL A 75 6.47 11.60 0.92
N VAL A 76 5.26 11.86 1.42
CA VAL A 76 4.52 13.12 1.25
C VAL A 76 3.99 13.48 2.63
N ASN A 77 4.19 14.71 3.09
CA ASN A 77 3.86 15.13 4.45
C ASN A 77 3.41 16.60 4.55
N PRO A 78 2.35 17.02 3.83
CA PRO A 78 1.80 18.36 3.92
C PRO A 78 1.25 18.69 5.32
N GLY A 79 0.72 17.70 6.04
CA GLY A 79 0.19 17.83 7.41
C GLY A 79 1.27 18.01 8.47
N ARG A 80 2.56 18.02 8.09
CA ARG A 80 3.71 18.17 8.99
C ARG A 80 3.74 17.13 10.12
N CYS A 81 3.25 15.94 9.83
CA CYS A 81 3.22 14.83 10.77
C CYS A 81 4.64 14.40 11.16
N SER A 82 4.78 13.92 12.39
CA SER A 82 6.02 13.38 12.91
C SER A 82 5.89 11.87 13.11
N ARG A 83 6.97 11.12 12.86
CA ARG A 83 7.03 9.68 13.12
C ARG A 83 7.89 9.44 14.35
N ILE A 84 7.30 8.88 15.39
CA ILE A 84 7.94 8.55 16.65
C ILE A 84 8.20 7.05 16.67
N LEU A 85 9.47 6.66 16.79
CA LEU A 85 9.86 5.27 16.99
C LEU A 85 9.93 5.00 18.49
N SER A 86 9.29 3.92 18.94
CA SER A 86 9.40 3.46 20.32
C SER A 86 10.37 2.29 20.43
N ASP A 87 10.63 1.86 21.66
CA ASP A 87 11.25 0.56 21.89
C ASP A 87 10.35 -0.55 21.28
N GLN A 88 10.94 -1.60 20.70
CA GLN A 88 10.28 -2.67 19.93
C GLN A 88 9.92 -2.32 18.46
N VAL A 89 9.29 -3.26 17.75
CA VAL A 89 8.79 -3.07 16.37
C VAL A 89 7.46 -2.30 16.42
N GLN A 90 7.53 -1.03 16.83
CA GLN A 90 6.39 -0.13 16.95
C GLN A 90 6.77 1.28 16.47
N TYR A 91 5.79 1.96 15.89
CA TYR A 91 5.88 3.39 15.64
C TYR A 91 4.53 4.07 15.73
N GLU A 92 4.57 5.36 16.00
CA GLU A 92 3.41 6.25 16.03
C GLU A 92 3.64 7.38 15.03
N ILE A 93 2.55 7.88 14.43
CA ILE A 93 2.53 9.07 13.61
C ILE A 93 1.55 10.04 14.23
N HIS A 94 2.06 11.23 14.54
CA HIS A 94 1.31 12.32 15.11
C HIS A 94 1.22 13.46 14.10
N ASP A 95 0.14 14.24 14.14
CA ASP A 95 0.02 15.45 13.33
C ASP A 95 0.86 16.62 13.90
N ALA A 96 0.62 17.83 13.38
CA ALA A 96 1.32 19.03 13.81
C ALA A 96 0.96 19.49 15.24
N ASP A 97 -0.19 19.07 15.75
CA ASP A 97 -0.73 19.39 17.07
C ASP A 97 -0.48 18.27 18.10
N ASP A 98 0.34 17.27 17.73
CA ASP A 98 0.70 16.09 18.51
C ASP A 98 -0.45 15.07 18.71
N GLU A 99 -1.52 15.18 17.91
CA GLU A 99 -2.60 14.19 17.94
C GLU A 99 -2.19 12.90 17.22
N LEU A 100 -2.49 11.76 17.84
CA LEU A 100 -2.19 10.44 17.26
C LEU A 100 -3.07 10.18 16.03
N ILE A 101 -2.42 10.00 14.88
CA ILE A 101 -3.09 9.64 13.62
C ILE A 101 -3.01 8.14 13.34
N LEU A 102 -1.83 7.55 13.56
CA LEU A 102 -1.58 6.14 13.28
C LEU A 102 -0.63 5.55 14.32
N ARG A 103 -1.01 4.44 14.95
CA ARG A 103 -0.10 3.59 15.71
C ARG A 103 -0.01 2.22 15.03
N VAL A 104 1.21 1.73 14.86
CA VAL A 104 1.48 0.38 14.36
C VAL A 104 2.38 -0.31 15.37
N ALA A 105 1.94 -1.45 15.91
CA ALA A 105 2.69 -2.20 16.91
C ALA A 105 2.70 -3.68 16.56
N THR A 106 3.90 -4.27 16.48
CA THR A 106 4.09 -5.71 16.31
C THR A 106 4.56 -6.33 17.61
N ARG A 107 3.85 -7.36 18.06
CA ARG A 107 4.16 -8.12 19.29
C ARG A 107 4.33 -9.60 18.96
N PHE A 108 5.12 -10.29 19.76
CA PHE A 108 5.20 -11.75 19.70
C PHE A 108 4.22 -12.31 20.72
N GLU A 109 3.13 -12.93 20.27
CA GLU A 109 2.06 -13.40 21.15
C GLU A 109 1.29 -14.60 20.56
N THR A 110 0.62 -15.35 21.45
CA THR A 110 -0.28 -16.44 21.04
C THR A 110 -1.68 -15.91 20.79
N LEU A 111 -2.19 -16.06 19.57
CA LEU A 111 -3.57 -15.71 19.24
C LEU A 111 -4.59 -16.63 19.95
N PRO A 112 -5.83 -16.18 20.20
CA PRO A 112 -6.88 -17.01 20.77
C PRO A 112 -7.09 -18.31 19.97
N GLY A 113 -6.89 -19.46 20.62
CA GLY A 113 -7.02 -20.78 20.00
C GLY A 113 -5.77 -21.28 19.25
N GLY A 114 -4.68 -20.51 19.25
CA GLY A 114 -3.36 -20.92 18.79
C GLY A 114 -2.58 -21.72 19.84
N THR A 115 -1.57 -22.45 19.38
CA THR A 115 -0.65 -23.23 20.24
C THR A 115 0.78 -22.68 20.24
N GLU A 116 1.09 -21.73 19.35
CA GLU A 116 2.42 -21.16 19.14
C GLU A 116 2.33 -19.64 19.18
N GLU A 117 3.40 -19.00 19.63
CA GLU A 117 3.57 -17.55 19.53
C GLU A 117 3.95 -17.17 18.09
N ILE A 118 3.34 -16.09 17.59
CA ILE A 118 3.61 -15.53 16.26
C ILE A 118 3.74 -14.01 16.38
N TRP A 119 4.28 -13.37 15.35
CA TRP A 119 4.28 -11.91 15.23
C TRP A 119 2.89 -11.42 14.84
N VAL A 120 2.28 -10.59 15.69
CA VAL A 120 0.98 -9.97 15.48
C VAL A 120 1.18 -8.47 15.38
N THR A 121 0.92 -7.91 14.20
CA THR A 121 0.84 -6.47 13.99
C THR A 121 -0.58 -5.98 14.19
N THR A 122 -0.72 -4.96 15.03
CA THR A 122 -1.96 -4.23 15.25
C THR A 122 -1.84 -2.83 14.66
N ILE A 123 -2.95 -2.29 14.19
CA ILE A 123 -3.05 -0.92 13.66
C ILE A 123 -4.14 -0.21 14.46
N GLU A 124 -3.84 1.03 14.85
CA GLU A 124 -4.76 1.91 15.56
C GLU A 124 -4.78 3.27 14.86
N GLY A 125 -5.98 3.83 14.70
CA GLY A 125 -6.20 5.11 14.03
C GLY A 125 -7.65 5.28 13.57
N ARG A 126 -7.98 6.52 13.21
CA ARG A 126 -9.24 6.92 12.57
C ARG A 126 -8.91 7.45 11.20
N PHE A 127 -9.47 6.85 10.16
CA PHE A 127 -9.13 7.14 8.78
C PHE A 127 -10.35 7.67 8.04
N PHE A 128 -10.14 8.77 7.32
CA PHE A 128 -11.18 9.55 6.67
C PHE A 128 -11.02 9.51 5.15
N ASP A 129 -12.12 9.61 4.41
CA ASP A 129 -12.09 9.79 2.96
C ASP A 129 -11.90 11.26 2.56
N SER A 130 -11.91 11.54 1.25
CA SER A 130 -11.77 12.89 0.70
C SER A 130 -12.96 13.81 0.96
N ASN A 131 -14.09 13.28 1.47
CA ASN A 131 -15.22 14.07 1.93
C ASN A 131 -15.14 14.40 3.44
N GLY A 132 -14.14 13.85 4.14
CA GLY A 132 -13.99 13.96 5.59
C GLY A 132 -14.82 12.93 6.37
N ASP A 133 -15.41 11.94 5.70
CA ASP A 133 -16.21 10.90 6.34
C ASP A 133 -15.31 9.80 6.92
N LEU A 134 -15.63 9.33 8.14
CA LEU A 134 -14.88 8.28 8.82
C LEU A 134 -15.15 6.92 8.16
N VAL A 135 -14.16 6.39 7.44
CA VAL A 135 -14.29 5.14 6.69
C VAL A 135 -13.69 3.92 7.38
N VAL A 136 -12.71 4.11 8.26
CA VAL A 136 -12.11 3.04 9.06
C VAL A 136 -11.77 3.56 10.44
N GLU A 137 -12.11 2.80 11.46
CA GLU A 137 -11.63 2.98 12.82
C GLU A 137 -10.98 1.68 13.29
N ALA A 138 -9.70 1.73 13.63
CA ALA A 138 -8.97 0.61 14.19
C ALA A 138 -8.49 0.97 15.59
N ASN A 139 -8.68 0.08 16.56
CA ASN A 139 -8.23 0.27 17.95
C ASN A 139 -7.29 -0.85 18.41
N GLY A 140 -6.46 -1.35 17.48
CA GLY A 140 -5.47 -2.39 17.69
C GLY A 140 -6.05 -3.81 17.67
N GLN A 141 -7.11 -4.11 18.42
CA GLN A 141 -7.71 -5.45 18.47
C GLN A 141 -9.11 -5.53 17.87
N LYS A 142 -9.86 -4.44 17.96
CA LYS A 142 -11.19 -4.29 17.37
C LYS A 142 -11.12 -3.16 16.35
N GLY A 143 -12.14 -3.11 15.52
CA GLY A 143 -12.23 -2.05 14.54
C GLY A 143 -13.50 -2.15 13.77
N PHE A 144 -13.89 -1.02 13.21
CA PHE A 144 -14.95 -0.88 12.26
C PHE A 144 -14.31 -0.57 10.90
N VAL A 145 -14.72 -1.32 9.89
CA VAL A 145 -14.43 -1.01 8.51
C VAL A 145 -15.78 -0.72 7.87
N GLU A 146 -15.94 0.46 7.31
CA GLU A 146 -17.11 0.77 6.53
C GLU A 146 -17.16 -0.14 5.30
N THR A 147 -18.32 -0.74 5.02
CA THR A 147 -18.43 -1.74 3.96
C THR A 147 -18.37 -1.15 2.56
N GLU A 148 -18.39 0.19 2.43
CA GLU A 148 -18.44 0.88 1.14
C GLU A 148 -17.06 1.13 0.53
N ILE A 149 -15.99 1.21 1.33
CA ILE A 149 -14.64 1.56 0.81
C ILE A 149 -13.93 0.44 0.04
N GLY A 150 -14.53 -0.75 -0.07
CA GLY A 150 -13.93 -1.89 -0.72
C GLY A 150 -12.68 -2.42 0.02
N CYS A 151 -12.73 -3.68 0.45
CA CYS A 151 -11.59 -4.29 1.12
C CYS A 151 -11.29 -5.70 0.64
N VAL A 152 -10.01 -6.05 0.69
CA VAL A 152 -9.52 -7.39 0.36
C VAL A 152 -8.54 -7.88 1.43
N PHE A 153 -8.63 -9.16 1.77
CA PHE A 153 -7.78 -9.81 2.76
C PHE A 153 -7.16 -11.07 2.16
N GLY A 154 -5.86 -11.26 2.41
CA GLY A 154 -5.14 -12.48 2.08
C GLY A 154 -4.84 -13.30 3.32
N PHE A 155 -5.10 -14.60 3.24
CA PHE A 155 -4.89 -15.56 4.33
C PHE A 155 -3.79 -16.58 4.03
N SER A 156 -3.37 -16.72 2.75
CA SER A 156 -2.19 -17.48 2.33
C SER A 156 -1.81 -17.16 0.88
N GLY A 157 -0.50 -17.14 0.58
CA GLY A 157 -0.01 -17.04 -0.81
C GLY A 157 -0.17 -15.66 -1.49
N ARG A 158 -0.12 -15.67 -2.84
CA ARG A 158 -0.09 -14.47 -3.72
C ARG A 158 -1.48 -13.97 -4.16
N GLY A 159 -2.51 -14.08 -3.32
CA GLY A 159 -3.87 -13.69 -3.71
C GLY A 159 -4.80 -13.38 -2.54
N PHE A 160 -6.02 -12.92 -2.85
CA PHE A 160 -7.05 -12.62 -1.88
C PHE A 160 -7.92 -13.83 -1.60
N ALA A 161 -8.24 -14.03 -0.33
CA ALA A 161 -9.17 -15.06 0.11
C ALA A 161 -10.53 -14.49 0.51
N LEU A 162 -10.60 -13.18 0.77
CA LEU A 162 -11.84 -12.47 1.03
C LEU A 162 -11.83 -11.13 0.30
N ASN A 163 -12.90 -10.84 -0.43
CA ASN A 163 -13.18 -9.54 -1.03
C ASN A 163 -14.55 -9.07 -0.56
N LEU A 164 -14.59 -7.87 0.00
CA LEU A 164 -15.77 -7.19 0.49
C LEU A 164 -15.94 -5.87 -0.27
N GLY A 165 -16.35 -5.97 -1.53
CA GLY A 165 -16.77 -4.81 -2.33
C GLY A 165 -15.67 -4.09 -3.10
N MET A 166 -14.43 -4.59 -3.13
CA MET A 166 -13.38 -3.97 -3.94
C MET A 166 -13.61 -4.24 -5.45
N PRO A 167 -13.69 -3.21 -6.30
CA PRO A 167 -13.84 -3.36 -7.76
C PRO A 167 -12.72 -4.21 -8.38
N GLU A 168 -13.04 -4.97 -9.43
CA GLU A 168 -12.09 -5.88 -10.11
C GLU A 168 -10.80 -5.19 -10.56
N GLN A 169 -10.92 -3.96 -11.08
CA GLN A 169 -9.77 -3.17 -11.50
C GLN A 169 -8.82 -2.86 -10.33
N LEU A 170 -9.39 -2.51 -9.17
CA LEU A 170 -8.62 -2.23 -7.95
C LEU A 170 -8.07 -3.51 -7.30
N GLN A 171 -8.70 -4.67 -7.50
CA GLN A 171 -8.14 -5.95 -7.02
C GLN A 171 -6.79 -6.24 -7.68
N SER A 172 -6.66 -5.97 -8.98
CA SER A 172 -5.38 -6.17 -9.69
C SER A 172 -4.27 -5.26 -9.16
N VAL A 173 -4.63 -3.99 -8.88
CA VAL A 173 -3.74 -3.01 -8.25
C VAL A 173 -3.34 -3.47 -6.84
N ALA A 174 -4.31 -3.86 -6.02
CA ALA A 174 -4.07 -4.36 -4.67
C ALA A 174 -3.18 -5.61 -4.69
N ALA A 175 -3.34 -6.52 -5.66
CA ALA A 175 -2.54 -7.74 -5.74
C ALA A 175 -1.07 -7.41 -6.05
N ILE A 176 -0.82 -6.45 -6.94
CA ILE A 176 0.53 -5.95 -7.24
C ILE A 176 1.11 -5.22 -6.03
N ALA A 177 0.32 -4.37 -5.36
CA ALA A 177 0.77 -3.64 -4.18
C ALA A 177 1.19 -4.60 -3.07
N LEU A 178 0.39 -5.63 -2.80
CA LEU A 178 0.73 -6.65 -1.82
C LEU A 178 1.94 -7.49 -2.24
N GLY A 179 1.99 -7.94 -3.50
CA GLY A 179 3.08 -8.75 -4.02
C GLY A 179 4.43 -8.02 -4.09
N SER A 180 4.42 -6.70 -4.17
CA SER A 180 5.61 -5.84 -4.14
C SER A 180 6.03 -5.41 -2.73
N GLY A 181 5.33 -5.88 -1.69
CA GLY A 181 5.59 -5.42 -0.32
C GLY A 181 5.18 -3.96 -0.09
N GLY A 182 4.23 -3.46 -0.86
CA GLY A 182 3.72 -2.09 -0.82
C GLY A 182 4.55 -1.05 -1.57
N SER A 183 5.56 -1.44 -2.37
CA SER A 183 6.38 -0.48 -3.11
C SER A 183 5.71 0.02 -4.40
N ILE A 184 4.88 -0.80 -5.03
CA ILE A 184 4.18 -0.48 -6.29
C ILE A 184 2.70 -0.31 -5.98
N PHE A 185 2.20 0.92 -6.00
CA PHE A 185 0.84 1.20 -5.52
C PHE A 185 0.09 2.26 -6.33
N GLU A 186 0.75 3.06 -7.16
CA GLU A 186 0.12 4.21 -7.82
C GLU A 186 -0.28 3.91 -9.28
N PRO A 187 -1.59 3.83 -9.62
CA PRO A 187 -2.01 3.57 -10.99
C PRO A 187 -1.77 4.76 -11.91
N VAL A 188 -1.34 4.46 -13.14
CA VAL A 188 -1.28 5.40 -14.27
C VAL A 188 -2.33 4.94 -15.27
N SER A 189 -3.35 5.77 -15.48
CA SER A 189 -4.51 5.48 -16.32
C SER A 189 -4.83 6.67 -17.25
N GLY A 190 -5.80 6.46 -18.15
CA GLY A 190 -6.23 7.48 -19.11
C GLY A 190 -5.14 7.98 -20.06
N GLU A 191 -5.41 9.12 -20.69
CA GLU A 191 -4.50 9.73 -21.67
C GLU A 191 -3.40 10.55 -20.98
N GLN A 192 -2.15 10.28 -21.34
CA GLN A 192 -0.97 11.01 -20.86
C GLN A 192 -0.16 11.47 -22.08
N ARG A 193 -0.11 12.78 -22.35
CA ARG A 193 0.63 13.35 -23.48
C ARG A 193 1.57 14.46 -23.08
N ASN A 194 2.75 14.50 -23.70
CA ASN A 194 3.70 15.59 -23.50
C ASN A 194 4.07 15.79 -22.02
N THR A 195 4.05 14.70 -21.24
CA THR A 195 4.37 14.69 -19.80
C THR A 195 5.66 13.92 -19.53
N THR A 196 6.24 14.16 -18.35
CA THR A 196 7.26 13.30 -17.78
C THR A 196 6.64 12.44 -16.69
N ILE A 197 6.78 11.12 -16.80
CA ILE A 197 6.23 10.16 -15.85
C ILE A 197 7.40 9.44 -15.17
N ASP A 198 7.55 9.64 -13.86
CA ASP A 198 8.42 8.79 -13.03
C ASP A 198 7.72 7.43 -12.86
N LEU A 199 8.34 6.32 -13.22
CA LEU A 199 7.72 5.00 -13.12
C LEU A 199 7.85 4.37 -11.74
N SER A 200 8.73 4.89 -10.88
CA SER A 200 8.94 4.33 -9.55
C SER A 200 7.66 4.40 -8.70
N GLY A 201 7.27 3.25 -8.19
CA GLY A 201 6.04 3.01 -7.45
C GLY A 201 4.76 2.89 -8.29
N LYS A 202 4.85 2.94 -9.62
CA LYS A 202 3.68 3.06 -10.50
C LYS A 202 3.23 1.75 -11.17
N ILE A 203 1.93 1.68 -11.48
CA ILE A 203 1.27 0.58 -12.21
C ILE A 203 0.63 1.16 -13.47
N ILE A 204 1.12 0.77 -14.65
CA ILE A 204 0.50 1.19 -15.91
C ILE A 204 -0.76 0.34 -16.15
N MET A 205 -1.92 1.00 -16.14
CA MET A 205 -3.24 0.37 -16.24
C MET A 205 -3.61 0.01 -17.68
N PRO A 206 -4.53 -0.95 -17.91
CA PRO A 206 -4.92 -1.37 -19.26
C PRO A 206 -5.49 -0.25 -20.15
N ASP A 207 -6.14 0.74 -19.56
CA ASP A 207 -6.76 1.88 -20.22
C ASP A 207 -5.78 3.05 -20.45
N ALA A 208 -4.55 2.96 -19.95
CA ALA A 208 -3.55 4.01 -20.14
C ALA A 208 -3.16 4.17 -21.62
N ASP A 209 -3.17 5.41 -22.11
CA ASP A 209 -2.66 5.78 -23.42
C ASP A 209 -1.60 6.88 -23.26
N ILE A 210 -0.34 6.45 -23.19
CA ILE A 210 0.81 7.28 -22.90
C ILE A 210 1.56 7.57 -24.21
N GLN A 211 1.63 8.84 -24.60
CA GLN A 211 2.22 9.25 -25.88
C GLN A 211 3.13 10.47 -25.73
N GLU A 212 4.12 10.60 -26.62
CA GLU A 212 4.94 11.81 -26.76
C GLU A 212 5.53 12.25 -25.41
N CYS A 213 6.10 11.32 -24.65
CA CYS A 213 6.39 11.51 -23.24
C CYS A 213 7.86 11.24 -22.89
N THR A 214 8.24 11.53 -21.66
CA THR A 214 9.50 11.03 -21.07
C THR A 214 9.18 10.12 -19.89
N LEU A 215 9.58 8.87 -19.96
CA LEU A 215 9.48 7.91 -18.86
C LEU A 215 10.79 7.93 -18.08
N LYS A 216 10.74 8.21 -16.78
CA LYS A 216 11.89 8.10 -15.89
C LYS A 216 11.83 6.78 -15.15
N LEU A 217 12.91 6.01 -15.19
CA LEU A 217 13.04 4.76 -14.45
C LEU A 217 14.22 4.86 -13.50
N ARG A 218 13.94 4.90 -12.20
CA ARG A 218 14.95 5.07 -11.14
C ARG A 218 15.32 3.76 -10.46
N ASP A 219 14.34 2.88 -10.34
CA ASP A 219 14.44 1.58 -9.69
C ASP A 219 13.61 0.52 -10.42
N GLY A 220 13.59 -0.71 -9.91
CA GLY A 220 12.77 -1.80 -10.44
C GLY A 220 11.34 -1.83 -9.92
N ASN A 221 10.89 -0.81 -9.17
CA ASN A 221 9.59 -0.82 -8.50
C ASN A 221 8.51 -0.25 -9.42
N PHE A 222 8.18 -0.93 -10.51
CA PHE A 222 7.03 -0.58 -11.33
C PHE A 222 6.38 -1.83 -11.92
N SER A 223 5.13 -1.72 -12.35
CA SER A 223 4.41 -2.80 -13.02
C SER A 223 3.62 -2.29 -14.21
N ARG A 224 3.31 -3.18 -15.14
CA ARG A 224 2.49 -2.90 -16.31
C ARG A 224 1.44 -3.99 -16.46
N LEU A 225 0.18 -3.63 -16.25
CA LEU A 225 -0.99 -4.48 -16.49
C LEU A 225 -1.46 -4.40 -17.95
N GLY A 226 -1.11 -3.32 -18.66
CA GLY A 226 -1.47 -3.13 -20.06
C GLY A 226 -1.08 -1.75 -20.56
N GLY A 227 -2.00 -1.08 -21.25
CA GLY A 227 -1.81 0.28 -21.74
C GLY A 227 -0.94 0.37 -23.00
N LYS A 228 -1.11 1.46 -23.74
CA LYS A 228 -0.33 1.80 -24.93
C LYS A 228 0.71 2.83 -24.55
N ILE A 229 1.96 2.59 -24.95
CA ILE A 229 3.07 3.53 -24.77
C ILE A 229 3.66 3.75 -26.16
N ARG A 230 3.68 5.00 -26.64
CA ARG A 230 4.13 5.36 -28.00
C ARG A 230 4.97 6.63 -27.96
N ASN A 231 6.01 6.69 -28.77
CA ASN A 231 6.81 7.91 -28.96
C ASN A 231 7.31 8.50 -27.63
N CYS A 232 7.67 7.64 -26.67
CA CYS A 232 8.19 8.07 -25.37
C CYS A 232 9.68 7.80 -25.28
N ARG A 233 10.43 8.80 -24.80
CA ARG A 233 11.83 8.62 -24.44
C ARG A 233 11.92 7.96 -23.06
N VAL A 234 12.76 6.95 -22.90
CA VAL A 234 13.03 6.35 -21.58
C VAL A 234 14.36 6.90 -21.06
N ASN A 235 14.31 7.51 -19.89
CA ASN A 235 15.48 7.99 -19.14
C ASN A 235 15.67 7.07 -17.94
N VAL A 236 16.72 6.26 -17.96
CA VAL A 236 17.10 5.42 -16.82
C VAL A 236 18.12 6.18 -15.97
N GLU A 237 17.84 6.29 -14.68
CA GLU A 237 18.70 6.94 -13.70
C GLU A 237 18.74 6.11 -12.40
N GLY A 238 19.51 6.54 -11.41
CA GLY A 238 19.55 5.88 -10.09
C GLY A 238 20.02 4.41 -10.14
N GLU A 239 19.38 3.56 -9.34
CA GLU A 239 19.73 2.14 -9.21
C GLU A 239 19.49 1.37 -10.52
N ALA A 240 18.45 1.73 -11.27
CA ALA A 240 18.13 1.12 -12.55
C ALA A 240 19.26 1.34 -13.59
N ALA A 241 19.96 2.48 -13.53
CA ALA A 241 21.10 2.75 -14.41
C ALA A 241 22.27 1.78 -14.16
N ASN A 242 22.51 1.43 -12.89
CA ASN A 242 23.55 0.46 -12.55
C ASN A 242 23.25 -0.92 -13.15
N ILE A 243 21.99 -1.34 -13.11
CA ILE A 243 21.55 -2.62 -13.69
C ILE A 243 21.66 -2.58 -15.22
N ALA A 244 21.20 -1.50 -15.87
CA ALA A 244 21.28 -1.33 -17.32
C ALA A 244 22.75 -1.38 -17.81
N ASN A 245 23.65 -0.70 -17.10
CA ASN A 245 25.09 -0.70 -17.38
C ASN A 245 25.70 -2.10 -17.21
N MET A 246 25.31 -2.83 -16.17
CA MET A 246 25.80 -4.20 -15.93
C MET A 246 25.33 -5.17 -17.02
N LEU A 247 24.11 -4.99 -17.53
CA LEU A 247 23.54 -5.84 -18.58
C LEU A 247 23.97 -5.44 -20.00
N GLY A 248 24.75 -4.36 -20.16
CA GLY A 248 25.17 -3.85 -21.47
C GLY A 248 24.00 -3.38 -22.34
N VAL A 249 22.89 -2.97 -21.72
CA VAL A 249 21.72 -2.49 -22.45
C VAL A 249 21.99 -1.05 -22.88
N GLU A 250 22.45 -0.87 -24.12
CA GLU A 250 22.33 0.43 -24.79
C GLU A 250 20.85 0.70 -24.99
N MET A 251 20.30 1.62 -24.21
CA MET A 251 18.88 1.96 -24.33
C MET A 251 18.63 2.65 -25.66
N LEU A 252 17.82 1.99 -26.49
CA LEU A 252 17.34 2.51 -27.76
C LEU A 252 16.63 3.85 -27.56
N GLU A 253 17.23 4.94 -28.04
CA GLU A 253 16.43 6.02 -28.61
C GLU A 253 15.69 5.40 -29.80
N GLN A 254 14.45 4.93 -29.60
CA GLN A 254 13.59 4.59 -30.74
C GLN A 254 13.26 5.90 -31.47
N GLN A 255 14.08 6.24 -32.45
CA GLN A 255 13.70 7.09 -33.58
C GLN A 255 12.95 6.21 -34.58
N ASP A 256 11.64 6.43 -34.70
CA ASP A 256 10.97 6.91 -35.92
C ASP A 256 9.44 6.99 -35.71
#